data_AF-A0A6B2UWE4-F1
#
_entry.id   AF-A0A6B2UWE4-F1
#
_cell.length_a   1.000
_cell.length_b   1.000
_cell.length_c   1.000
_cell.angle_alpha   90.00
_cell.angle_beta   90.00
_cell.angle_gamma   90.00
#
_symmetry.space_group_name_H-M   'P 1'
#
loop_
_entity.id
_entity.type
_entity.pdbx_description
1 polymer ?
#
loop_
_entity_poly.entity_id
_entity_poly.type
_entity_poly.pdbx_seq_one_letter_code
_entity_poly.pdbx_strand_id
1 'polypeptide(L)'
;SGALAARVSERVTEVYERLRADAGPGRPVDLAAFWFACMPVLHGAAVADAAELQAEFERRWQRVLPDTEGVRRVTVAGADIAGRVAEVFGPAAAPGWSAARYISPDVMIAASDAAAVARGEFGLVLGELHLAANTLGNELFVNQHPDPRELFERTDRDHPAPRLMPLLPKEHKSRLSARIRHALVRPEDYQVALLDNTADPHRDRTVPSADAVVERREGRLCVVLPDGAVFPAVEVFAHVLTTLVTDRFRLLPEADHSPRVTVDRMTVARETWRFAGSALAFADDKSEARRFVRARQWRDTHELPRFVFVVSPTEPRPFFVDFDSPVYVNILAKAARRLARKDPDAQLTVTEMLPTPEQAWLTDDQGHRYSSELRLVAVTD
;
A
#
# COMPACT_ATOMS: atom_id res chain seq x y z
N SER A 1 -9.02 1.52 7.79
CA SER A 1 -9.33 2.87 7.32
C SER A 1 -10.29 3.61 8.26
N GLY A 2 -11.48 3.06 8.56
CA GLY A 2 -12.49 3.72 9.42
C GLY A 2 -11.98 4.21 10.79
N ALA A 3 -11.27 3.36 11.52
CA ALA A 3 -10.68 3.74 12.82
C ALA A 3 -9.67 4.89 12.71
N LEU A 4 -8.82 4.91 11.68
CA LEU A 4 -7.88 6.00 11.44
C LEU A 4 -8.62 7.31 11.12
N ALA A 5 -9.63 7.25 10.26
CA ALA A 5 -10.44 8.40 9.90
C ALA A 5 -11.17 8.98 11.13
N ALA A 6 -11.68 8.14 12.03
CA ALA A 6 -12.31 8.56 13.27
C ALA A 6 -11.33 9.30 14.19
N ARG A 7 -10.15 8.73 14.45
CA ARG A 7 -9.10 9.37 15.27
C ARG A 7 -8.63 10.69 14.67
N VAL A 8 -8.44 10.75 13.36
CA VAL A 8 -8.07 12.01 12.68
C VAL A 8 -9.20 13.03 12.78
N SER A 9 -10.45 12.63 12.55
CA SER A 9 -11.62 13.52 12.64
C SER A 9 -11.79 14.14 14.03
N GLU A 10 -11.53 13.38 15.09
CA GLU A 10 -11.53 13.89 16.47
C GLU A 10 -10.43 14.95 16.68
N ARG A 11 -9.20 14.65 16.28
CA ARG A 11 -8.06 15.58 16.43
C ARG A 11 -8.24 16.86 15.61
N VAL A 12 -8.73 16.75 14.37
CA VAL A 12 -8.97 17.95 13.55
C VAL A 12 -10.19 18.73 14.03
N THR A 13 -11.12 18.09 14.76
CA THR A 13 -12.19 18.80 15.45
C THR A 13 -11.65 19.74 16.52
N GLU A 14 -10.67 19.31 17.31
CA GLU A 14 -10.02 20.19 18.29
C GLU A 14 -9.29 21.36 17.62
N VAL A 15 -8.66 21.12 16.45
CA VAL A 15 -8.03 22.18 15.65
C VAL A 15 -9.08 23.21 15.21
N TYR A 16 -10.22 22.73 14.71
CA TYR A 16 -11.32 23.58 14.27
C TYR A 16 -11.85 24.46 15.41
N GLU A 17 -12.10 23.89 16.59
CA GLU A 17 -12.64 24.65 17.72
C GLU A 17 -11.68 25.74 18.20
N ARG A 18 -10.36 25.49 18.15
CA ARG A 18 -9.35 26.53 18.44
C ARG A 18 -9.40 27.66 17.40
N LEU A 19 -9.38 27.32 16.11
CA LEU A 19 -9.44 28.33 15.04
C LEU A 19 -10.72 29.16 15.11
N ARG A 20 -11.84 28.52 15.41
CA ARG A 20 -13.13 29.20 15.58
C ARG A 20 -13.10 30.15 16.78
N ALA A 21 -12.53 29.72 17.91
CA ALA A 21 -12.39 30.57 19.10
C ALA A 21 -11.51 31.79 18.81
N ASP A 22 -10.40 31.60 18.09
CA ASP A 22 -9.47 32.67 17.73
C ASP A 22 -10.07 33.67 16.71
N ALA A 23 -10.87 33.19 15.75
CA ALA A 23 -11.54 34.03 14.77
C ALA A 23 -12.65 34.90 15.38
N GLY A 24 -13.28 34.43 16.46
CA GLY A 24 -14.37 35.10 17.16
C GLY A 24 -15.77 34.75 16.63
N PRO A 25 -16.84 35.20 17.33
CA PRO A 25 -18.21 34.79 17.02
C PRO A 25 -18.65 35.18 15.61
N GLY A 26 -19.31 34.25 14.91
CA GLY A 26 -19.93 34.48 13.60
C GLY A 26 -18.96 34.56 12.42
N ARG A 27 -17.65 34.40 12.64
CA ARG A 27 -16.68 34.31 11.54
C ARG A 27 -16.49 32.86 11.08
N PRO A 28 -16.59 32.59 9.76
CA PRO A 28 -16.27 31.28 9.21
C PRO A 28 -14.78 30.97 9.35
N VAL A 29 -14.45 29.69 9.50
CA VAL A 29 -13.06 29.20 9.38
C VAL A 29 -12.87 28.81 7.92
N ASP A 30 -11.97 29.49 7.21
CA ASP A 30 -11.64 29.11 5.84
C ASP A 30 -10.85 27.78 5.80
N LEU A 31 -11.01 27.02 4.73
CA LEU A 31 -10.39 25.72 4.58
C LEU A 31 -8.85 25.82 4.47
N ALA A 32 -8.30 26.93 3.95
CA ALA A 32 -6.85 27.09 3.87
C ALA A 32 -6.22 27.13 5.27
N ALA A 33 -6.72 27.99 6.16
CA ALA A 33 -6.28 28.09 7.55
C ALA A 33 -6.47 26.77 8.30
N PHE A 34 -7.62 26.11 8.12
CA PHE A 34 -7.89 24.80 8.71
C PHE A 34 -6.90 23.73 8.25
N TRP A 35 -6.65 23.63 6.94
CA TRP A 35 -5.70 22.68 6.36
C TRP A 35 -4.30 22.86 6.95
N PHE A 36 -3.77 24.09 6.94
CA PHE A 36 -2.44 24.37 7.49
C PHE A 36 -2.34 24.05 8.98
N ALA A 37 -3.36 24.40 9.77
CA ALA A 37 -3.38 24.10 11.20
C ALA A 37 -3.47 22.60 11.51
N CYS A 38 -3.97 21.77 10.58
CA CYS A 38 -4.03 20.32 10.72
C CYS A 38 -2.69 19.62 10.40
N MET A 39 -1.69 20.29 9.81
CA MET A 39 -0.43 19.66 9.41
C MET A 39 0.29 18.90 10.54
N PRO A 40 0.37 19.39 11.79
CA PRO A 40 0.94 18.63 12.91
C PRO A 40 0.17 17.35 13.24
N VAL A 41 -1.15 17.36 13.06
CA VAL A 41 -1.99 16.16 13.24
C VAL A 41 -1.67 15.15 12.14
N LEU A 42 -1.66 15.61 10.89
CA LEU A 42 -1.49 14.76 9.70
C LEU A 42 -0.10 14.13 9.59
N HIS A 43 0.95 14.87 9.94
CA HIS A 43 2.34 14.40 9.84
C HIS A 43 2.94 13.89 11.15
N GLY A 44 2.24 14.07 12.27
CA GLY A 44 2.64 13.58 13.58
C GLY A 44 1.68 12.52 14.11
N ALA A 45 0.61 12.96 14.76
CA ALA A 45 -0.31 12.09 15.49
C ALA A 45 -0.93 10.99 14.61
N ALA A 46 -1.36 11.32 13.38
CA ALA A 46 -1.94 10.35 12.45
C ALA A 46 -0.95 9.26 12.02
N VAL A 47 0.36 9.57 11.98
CA VAL A 47 1.40 8.58 11.67
C VAL A 47 1.54 7.57 12.82
N ALA A 48 1.53 8.06 14.07
CA ALA A 48 1.55 7.22 15.25
C ALA A 48 0.26 6.37 15.34
N ASP A 49 -0.91 6.98 15.13
CA ASP A 49 -2.20 6.28 15.10
C ASP A 49 -2.21 5.17 14.03
N ALA A 50 -1.68 5.43 12.84
CA ALA A 50 -1.58 4.43 11.78
C ALA A 50 -0.62 3.27 12.15
N ALA A 51 0.45 3.53 12.89
CA ALA A 51 1.38 2.50 13.37
C ALA A 51 0.76 1.64 14.48
N GLU A 52 0.03 2.25 15.41
CA GLU A 52 -0.71 1.53 16.45
C GLU A 52 -1.79 0.61 15.87
N LEU A 53 -2.58 1.14 14.92
CA LEU A 53 -3.60 0.37 14.22
C LEU A 53 -2.99 -0.76 13.39
N GLN A 54 -1.78 -0.56 12.83
CA GLN A 54 -1.05 -1.63 12.16
C GLN A 54 -0.67 -2.76 13.12
N ALA A 55 -0.10 -2.42 14.28
CA ALA A 55 0.25 -3.42 15.28
C ALA A 55 -0.98 -4.15 15.82
N GLU A 56 -2.12 -3.45 15.94
CA GLU A 56 -3.39 -4.09 16.30
C GLU A 56 -3.90 -5.04 15.21
N PHE A 57 -3.80 -4.63 13.94
CA PHE A 57 -4.16 -5.46 12.79
C PHE A 57 -3.36 -6.77 12.76
N GLU A 58 -2.04 -6.70 12.97
CA GLU A 58 -1.15 -7.87 13.07
C GLU A 58 -1.55 -8.78 14.25
N ARG A 59 -1.77 -8.21 15.45
CA ARG A 59 -2.23 -9.00 16.62
C ARG A 59 -3.58 -9.68 16.39
N ARG A 60 -4.49 -9.03 15.68
CA ARG A 60 -5.79 -9.61 15.31
C ARG A 60 -5.61 -10.79 14.36
N TRP A 61 -4.75 -10.67 13.35
CA TRP A 61 -4.44 -11.78 12.44
C TRP A 61 -3.74 -12.96 13.12
N GLN A 62 -2.85 -12.72 14.07
CA GLN A 62 -2.25 -13.79 14.87
C GLN A 62 -3.27 -14.62 15.65
N ARG A 63 -4.39 -14.01 16.07
CA ARG A 63 -5.49 -14.75 16.72
C ARG A 63 -6.28 -15.59 15.71
N VAL A 64 -6.35 -15.15 14.46
CA VAL A 64 -7.11 -15.82 13.38
C VAL A 64 -6.35 -17.00 12.81
N LEU A 65 -5.07 -16.82 12.48
CA LEU A 65 -4.25 -17.84 11.82
C LEU A 65 -3.88 -18.98 12.77
N PRO A 66 -3.60 -20.19 12.22
CA PRO A 66 -2.89 -21.23 12.97
C PRO A 66 -1.55 -20.73 13.51
N ASP A 67 -0.99 -21.45 14.49
CA ASP A 67 0.33 -21.13 15.03
C ASP A 67 1.39 -21.11 13.93
N THR A 68 2.17 -20.03 13.91
CA THR A 68 3.20 -19.72 12.91
C THR A 68 4.62 -19.94 13.45
N GLU A 69 4.78 -20.25 14.74
CA GLU A 69 6.10 -20.39 15.34
C GLU A 69 6.85 -21.63 14.81
N GLY A 70 8.09 -21.42 14.36
CA GLY A 70 8.98 -22.50 13.90
C GLY A 70 8.55 -23.24 12.62
N VAL A 71 7.42 -22.88 12.01
CA VAL A 71 6.94 -23.51 10.77
C VAL A 71 7.29 -22.67 9.56
N ARG A 72 7.58 -23.31 8.42
CA ARG A 72 7.90 -22.64 7.16
C ARG A 72 6.68 -22.27 6.31
N ARG A 73 5.59 -23.03 6.46
CA ARG A 73 4.38 -22.89 5.66
C ARG A 73 3.15 -23.09 6.53
N VAL A 74 2.19 -22.19 6.37
CA VAL A 74 0.84 -22.29 6.91
C VAL A 74 -0.11 -22.32 5.73
N THR A 75 -0.94 -23.35 5.65
CA THR A 75 -2.03 -23.45 4.67
C THR A 75 -3.32 -23.67 5.42
N VAL A 76 -4.33 -22.85 5.12
CA VAL A 76 -5.62 -22.88 5.80
C VAL A 76 -6.74 -22.65 4.80
N ALA A 77 -7.87 -23.32 4.96
CA ALA A 77 -9.04 -23.01 4.16
C ALA A 77 -9.68 -21.71 4.65
N GLY A 78 -10.14 -20.85 3.74
CA GLY A 78 -10.82 -19.61 4.12
C GLY A 78 -12.06 -19.89 4.98
N ALA A 79 -12.76 -20.99 4.69
CA ALA A 79 -13.91 -21.46 5.46
C ALA A 79 -13.58 -21.77 6.93
N ASP A 80 -12.37 -22.28 7.22
CA ASP A 80 -11.96 -22.67 8.58
C ASP A 80 -11.67 -21.45 9.46
N ILE A 81 -11.25 -20.33 8.86
CA ILE A 81 -10.92 -19.09 9.59
C ILE A 81 -12.03 -18.04 9.52
N ALA A 82 -13.03 -18.19 8.64
CA ALA A 82 -14.08 -17.19 8.41
C ALA A 82 -14.82 -16.78 9.69
N GLY A 83 -15.20 -17.76 10.53
CA GLY A 83 -15.88 -17.49 11.81
C GLY A 83 -15.00 -16.67 12.76
N ARG A 84 -13.70 -16.96 12.83
CA ARG A 84 -12.77 -16.24 13.69
C ARG A 84 -12.42 -14.86 13.15
N VAL A 85 -12.36 -14.69 11.83
CA VAL A 85 -12.26 -13.36 11.20
C VAL A 85 -13.46 -12.51 11.61
N ALA A 86 -14.68 -13.04 11.48
CA ALA A 86 -15.90 -12.33 11.87
C ALA A 86 -15.93 -11.96 13.37
N GLU A 87 -15.48 -12.86 14.25
CA GLU A 87 -15.38 -12.61 15.68
C GLU A 87 -14.35 -11.51 16.02
N VAL A 88 -13.15 -11.57 15.42
CA VAL A 88 -12.03 -10.70 15.77
C VAL A 88 -12.14 -9.31 15.12
N PHE A 89 -12.64 -9.23 13.90
CA PHE A 89 -12.77 -7.97 13.17
C PHE A 89 -14.16 -7.34 13.30
N GLY A 90 -15.19 -8.13 13.62
CA GLY A 90 -16.57 -7.67 13.67
C GLY A 90 -17.14 -7.40 12.27
N PRO A 91 -18.31 -6.73 12.19
CA PRO A 91 -18.88 -6.33 10.92
C PRO A 91 -17.98 -5.31 10.21
N ALA A 92 -17.98 -5.34 8.88
CA ALA A 92 -17.29 -4.34 8.08
C ALA A 92 -17.85 -2.95 8.40
N ALA A 93 -16.97 -2.05 8.85
CA ALA A 93 -17.31 -0.65 9.03
C ALA A 93 -17.34 0.06 7.68
N ALA A 94 -18.20 1.07 7.55
CA ALA A 94 -18.21 1.95 6.39
C ALA A 94 -16.80 2.55 6.15
N PRO A 95 -16.41 2.78 4.89
CA PRO A 95 -15.12 3.37 4.55
C PRO A 95 -14.99 4.76 5.22
N GLY A 96 -13.80 5.03 5.77
CA GLY A 96 -13.55 6.27 6.52
C GLY A 96 -13.46 7.54 5.67
N TRP A 97 -13.26 7.39 4.35
CA TRP A 97 -13.27 8.43 3.32
C TRP A 97 -13.58 7.77 1.98
N SER A 98 -13.95 8.55 0.97
CA SER A 98 -14.42 8.06 -0.34
C SER A 98 -13.51 6.99 -0.97
N ALA A 99 -12.20 7.25 -1.03
CA ALA A 99 -11.25 6.31 -1.64
C ALA A 99 -11.03 5.03 -0.81
N ALA A 100 -11.34 5.02 0.48
CA ALA A 100 -11.14 3.86 1.37
C ALA A 100 -11.99 2.64 1.05
N ARG A 101 -12.95 2.75 0.12
CA ARG A 101 -13.74 1.63 -0.39
C ARG A 101 -13.00 0.75 -1.40
N TYR A 102 -11.92 1.28 -1.99
CA TYR A 102 -11.14 0.53 -2.96
C TYR A 102 -10.08 -0.32 -2.26
N ILE A 103 -10.01 -1.58 -2.68
CA ILE A 103 -8.97 -2.54 -2.35
C ILE A 103 -8.39 -2.99 -3.67
N SER A 104 -7.13 -2.66 -3.95
CA SER A 104 -6.51 -2.97 -5.23
C SER A 104 -5.39 -4.01 -5.06
N PRO A 105 -5.71 -5.32 -5.16
CA PRO A 105 -4.71 -6.37 -5.10
C PRO A 105 -3.99 -6.51 -6.44
N ASP A 106 -2.67 -6.64 -6.36
CA ASP A 106 -1.83 -7.09 -7.45
C ASP A 106 -1.58 -8.60 -7.27
N VAL A 107 -2.03 -9.38 -8.25
CA VAL A 107 -2.08 -10.84 -8.15
C VAL A 107 -1.28 -11.49 -9.27
N MET A 108 -0.34 -12.36 -8.89
CA MET A 108 0.38 -13.21 -9.84
C MET A 108 -0.21 -14.61 -9.85
N ILE A 109 -0.14 -15.28 -11.01
CA ILE A 109 -0.51 -16.69 -11.15
C ILE A 109 0.77 -17.52 -11.09
N ALA A 110 0.79 -18.54 -10.24
CA ALA A 110 1.86 -19.54 -10.15
C ALA A 110 1.38 -20.85 -10.76
N ALA A 111 1.92 -21.21 -11.93
CA ALA A 111 1.61 -22.46 -12.63
C ALA A 111 2.75 -22.87 -13.57
N SER A 112 2.81 -24.14 -13.96
CA SER A 112 3.88 -24.64 -14.86
C SER A 112 3.80 -24.04 -16.26
N ASP A 113 2.61 -23.76 -16.76
CA ASP A 113 2.30 -23.30 -18.11
C ASP A 113 0.83 -22.90 -18.23
N ALA A 114 0.44 -22.34 -19.38
CA ALA A 114 -0.93 -21.96 -19.68
C ALA A 114 -1.94 -23.13 -19.68
N ALA A 115 -1.51 -24.35 -20.01
CA ALA A 115 -2.40 -25.51 -20.01
C ALA A 115 -2.75 -25.93 -18.57
N ALA A 116 -1.81 -25.83 -17.63
CA ALA A 116 -2.08 -26.02 -16.20
C ALA A 116 -3.08 -24.97 -15.68
N VAL A 117 -2.93 -23.70 -16.08
CA VAL A 117 -3.91 -22.65 -15.75
C VAL A 117 -5.30 -23.02 -16.29
N ALA A 118 -5.40 -23.45 -17.54
CA ALA A 118 -6.66 -23.85 -18.16
C ALA A 118 -7.33 -25.07 -17.47
N ARG A 119 -6.54 -25.99 -16.89
CA ARG A 119 -7.03 -27.12 -16.09
C ARG A 119 -7.37 -26.74 -14.64
N GLY A 120 -7.13 -25.50 -14.22
CA GLY A 120 -7.34 -25.06 -12.85
C GLY A 120 -6.24 -25.49 -11.87
N GLU A 121 -5.08 -25.90 -12.39
CA GLU A 121 -3.89 -26.34 -11.65
C GLU A 121 -2.93 -25.16 -11.43
N PHE A 122 -3.37 -24.18 -10.64
CA PHE A 122 -2.58 -22.99 -10.35
C PHE A 122 -2.76 -22.52 -8.90
N GLY A 123 -1.76 -21.80 -8.41
CA GLY A 123 -1.85 -20.98 -7.21
C GLY A 123 -1.93 -19.50 -7.57
N LEU A 124 -2.45 -18.70 -6.64
CA LEU A 124 -2.41 -17.24 -6.70
C LEU A 124 -1.37 -16.74 -5.69
N VAL A 125 -0.71 -15.64 -6.02
CA VAL A 125 0.28 -14.99 -5.15
C VAL A 125 -0.08 -13.53 -5.07
N LEU A 126 -0.37 -13.05 -3.87
CA LEU A 126 -0.53 -11.63 -3.60
C LEU A 126 0.85 -10.97 -3.68
N GLY A 127 1.04 -10.11 -4.68
CA GLY A 127 2.25 -9.29 -4.82
C GLY A 127 2.21 -8.14 -3.82
N GLU A 128 1.27 -7.23 -4.02
CA GLU A 128 1.00 -6.07 -3.17
C GLU A 128 -0.52 -5.89 -3.00
N LEU A 129 -0.94 -5.23 -1.92
CA LEU A 129 -2.33 -4.86 -1.68
C LEU A 129 -2.43 -3.38 -1.39
N HIS A 130 -2.83 -2.60 -2.39
CA HIS A 130 -2.98 -1.16 -2.25
C HIS A 130 -4.35 -0.82 -1.67
N LEU A 131 -4.36 -0.42 -0.40
CA LEU A 131 -5.56 0.00 0.30
C LEU A 131 -5.93 1.45 -0.03
N ALA A 132 -7.23 1.72 -0.06
CA ALA A 132 -7.80 3.05 -0.21
C ALA A 132 -7.44 3.78 -1.51
N ALA A 133 -7.18 3.02 -2.58
CA ALA A 133 -6.81 3.56 -3.88
C ALA A 133 -7.40 2.71 -5.00
N ASN A 134 -7.98 3.36 -6.01
CA ASN A 134 -8.27 2.74 -7.30
C ASN A 134 -7.02 2.87 -8.18
N THR A 135 -6.23 1.79 -8.26
CA THR A 135 -4.94 1.80 -8.97
C THR A 135 -5.07 1.88 -10.49
N LEU A 136 -6.21 1.44 -11.04
CA LEU A 136 -6.57 1.62 -12.46
C LEU A 136 -6.99 3.06 -12.77
N GLY A 137 -7.22 3.88 -11.74
CA GLY A 137 -7.52 5.29 -11.90
C GLY A 137 -6.32 6.17 -12.26
N ASN A 138 -5.12 5.59 -12.39
CA ASN A 138 -3.92 6.34 -12.75
C ASN A 138 -3.87 6.64 -14.27
N GLU A 139 -3.31 7.79 -14.64
CA GLU A 139 -3.11 8.27 -16.02
C GLU A 139 -2.57 7.19 -16.97
N LEU A 140 -1.60 6.37 -16.53
CA LEU A 140 -1.02 5.33 -17.37
C LEU A 140 -2.06 4.29 -17.81
N PHE A 141 -3.05 3.99 -16.96
CA PHE A 141 -4.10 3.03 -17.29
C PHE A 141 -5.22 3.72 -18.06
N VAL A 142 -5.66 4.89 -17.59
CA VAL A 142 -6.79 5.61 -18.20
C VAL A 142 -6.49 6.01 -19.65
N ASN A 143 -5.33 6.62 -19.92
CA ASN A 143 -5.00 7.11 -21.27
C ASN A 143 -4.60 6.02 -22.26
N GLN A 144 -4.25 4.83 -21.77
CA GLN A 144 -3.92 3.68 -22.61
C GLN A 144 -5.09 2.69 -22.71
N HIS A 145 -6.21 2.95 -22.04
CA HIS A 145 -7.38 2.10 -22.10
C HIS A 145 -8.03 2.22 -23.50
N PRO A 146 -8.41 1.10 -24.14
CA PRO A 146 -9.07 1.14 -25.45
C PRO A 146 -10.45 1.83 -25.41
N ASP A 147 -11.11 1.82 -24.25
CA ASP A 147 -12.34 2.59 -24.01
C ASP A 147 -12.34 3.24 -22.61
N PRO A 148 -11.74 4.43 -22.42
CA PRO A 148 -11.65 5.06 -21.10
C PRO A 148 -13.01 5.33 -20.45
N ARG A 149 -14.09 5.44 -21.25
CA ARG A 149 -15.44 5.70 -20.74
C ARG A 149 -15.93 4.59 -19.83
N GLU A 150 -15.55 3.34 -20.09
CA GLU A 150 -15.88 2.20 -19.22
C GLU A 150 -15.36 2.41 -17.79
N LEU A 151 -14.15 2.97 -17.65
CA LEU A 151 -13.55 3.24 -16.34
C LEU A 151 -14.31 4.36 -15.60
N PHE A 152 -14.79 5.37 -16.32
CA PHE A 152 -15.64 6.43 -15.77
C PHE A 152 -17.01 5.89 -15.36
N GLU A 153 -17.67 5.08 -16.20
CA GLU A 153 -18.97 4.45 -15.86
C GLU A 153 -18.88 3.54 -14.63
N ARG A 154 -17.76 2.85 -14.43
CA ARG A 154 -17.50 2.08 -13.20
C ARG A 154 -17.35 3.00 -12.00
N THR A 155 -16.59 4.08 -12.16
CA THR A 155 -16.44 5.12 -11.13
C THR A 155 -17.79 5.76 -10.76
N ASP A 156 -18.72 5.91 -11.71
CA ASP A 156 -20.08 6.41 -11.46
C ASP A 156 -20.89 5.49 -10.56
N ARG A 157 -20.80 4.17 -10.79
CA ARG A 157 -21.45 3.17 -9.93
C ARG A 157 -20.83 3.18 -8.54
N ASP A 158 -19.52 3.32 -8.45
CA ASP A 158 -18.79 3.35 -7.19
C ASP A 158 -19.04 4.66 -6.41
N HIS A 159 -19.43 5.73 -7.09
CA HIS A 159 -19.67 7.05 -6.49
C HIS A 159 -20.91 7.72 -7.09
N PRO A 160 -22.12 7.37 -6.65
CA PRO A 160 -23.37 7.92 -7.21
C PRO A 160 -23.56 9.43 -6.96
N ALA A 161 -22.75 10.02 -6.07
CA ALA A 161 -22.71 11.45 -5.80
C ALA A 161 -21.34 12.04 -6.17
N PRO A 162 -21.26 13.38 -6.39
CA PRO A 162 -20.00 14.09 -6.53
C PRO A 162 -19.03 13.79 -5.38
N ARG A 163 -17.73 13.78 -5.68
CA ARG A 163 -16.64 13.70 -4.70
C ARG A 163 -15.97 15.07 -4.51
N LEU A 164 -15.31 15.26 -3.37
CA LEU A 164 -14.35 16.35 -3.16
C LEU A 164 -12.94 15.77 -3.15
N MET A 165 -12.10 16.20 -4.09
CA MET A 165 -10.77 15.64 -4.30
C MET A 165 -9.68 16.71 -4.11
N PRO A 166 -8.71 16.52 -3.21
CA PRO A 166 -7.64 17.49 -3.04
C PRO A 166 -6.69 17.47 -4.25
N LEU A 167 -6.36 18.65 -4.77
CA LEU A 167 -5.28 18.80 -5.74
C LEU A 167 -3.94 18.59 -5.05
N LEU A 168 -3.07 17.85 -5.74
CA LEU A 168 -1.74 17.53 -5.23
C LEU A 168 -0.70 18.47 -5.86
N PRO A 169 0.21 19.05 -5.07
CA PRO A 169 1.23 19.97 -5.58
C PRO A 169 2.23 19.24 -6.47
N LYS A 170 2.86 19.95 -7.42
CA LYS A 170 3.84 19.34 -8.36
C LYS A 170 5.08 18.80 -7.63
N GLU A 171 5.48 19.45 -6.54
CA GLU A 171 6.67 19.11 -5.75
C GLU A 171 6.39 18.05 -4.67
N HIS A 172 5.25 17.35 -4.74
CA HIS A 172 4.85 16.38 -3.72
C HIS A 172 5.90 15.28 -3.49
N LYS A 173 6.19 14.95 -2.23
CA LYS A 173 7.22 13.97 -1.81
C LYS A 173 7.01 12.57 -2.38
N SER A 174 5.76 12.20 -2.70
CA SER A 174 5.44 10.94 -3.39
C SER A 174 5.93 10.88 -4.84
N ARG A 175 6.59 11.95 -5.35
CA ARG A 175 7.12 12.06 -6.71
C ARG A 175 6.09 11.63 -7.75
N LEU A 176 4.91 12.25 -7.70
CA LEU A 176 3.79 11.98 -8.61
C LEU A 176 4.24 12.21 -10.05
N SER A 177 4.71 11.15 -10.70
CA SER A 177 5.04 11.19 -12.11
C SER A 177 3.77 11.36 -12.94
N ALA A 178 3.91 11.83 -14.17
CA ALA A 178 2.79 11.91 -15.11
C ALA A 178 2.06 10.58 -15.32
N ARG A 179 2.68 9.44 -14.98
CA ARG A 179 2.09 8.10 -15.10
C ARG A 179 1.16 7.72 -13.94
N ILE A 180 1.41 8.23 -12.73
CA ILE A 180 0.73 7.79 -11.50
C ILE A 180 -0.19 8.86 -10.90
N ARG A 181 -0.40 9.97 -11.60
CA ARG A 181 -1.45 10.91 -11.25
C ARG A 181 -2.81 10.24 -11.46
N HIS A 182 -3.77 10.56 -10.60
CA HIS A 182 -5.12 10.05 -10.72
C HIS A 182 -5.88 10.83 -11.81
N ALA A 183 -6.45 10.11 -12.77
CA ALA A 183 -7.12 10.63 -13.96
C ALA A 183 -8.63 10.33 -13.99
N LEU A 184 -9.15 9.42 -13.16
CA LEU A 184 -10.59 9.16 -13.04
C LEU A 184 -11.27 10.24 -12.20
N VAL A 185 -11.23 11.47 -12.69
CA VAL A 185 -11.87 12.65 -12.08
C VAL A 185 -13.03 13.08 -12.98
N ARG A 186 -14.27 12.85 -12.54
CA ARG A 186 -15.47 13.06 -13.36
C ARG A 186 -15.85 14.54 -13.46
N PRO A 187 -16.63 14.97 -14.46
CA PRO A 187 -17.07 16.36 -14.59
C PRO A 187 -17.84 16.89 -13.36
N GLU A 188 -18.61 16.05 -12.67
CA GLU A 188 -19.37 16.42 -11.48
C GLU A 188 -18.54 16.48 -10.20
N ASP A 189 -17.35 15.84 -10.17
CA ASP A 189 -16.45 15.85 -9.02
C ASP A 189 -15.79 17.21 -8.84
N TYR A 190 -15.70 17.64 -7.58
CA TYR A 190 -15.01 18.86 -7.18
C TYR A 190 -13.54 18.60 -6.93
N GLN A 191 -12.71 19.55 -7.33
CA GLN A 191 -11.31 19.59 -6.96
C GLN A 191 -11.04 20.80 -6.06
N VAL A 192 -10.24 20.61 -5.00
CA VAL A 192 -9.89 21.69 -4.07
C VAL A 192 -8.39 21.93 -4.04
N ALA A 193 -7.98 23.16 -4.33
CA ALA A 193 -6.58 23.58 -4.28
C ALA A 193 -6.18 23.92 -2.85
N LEU A 194 -5.45 23.01 -2.19
CA LEU A 194 -5.01 23.19 -0.80
C LEU A 194 -3.72 24.01 -0.66
N LEU A 195 -2.85 23.95 -1.68
CA LEU A 195 -1.57 24.68 -1.73
C LEU A 195 -1.39 25.31 -3.12
N ASP A 196 -1.16 24.47 -4.13
CA ASP A 196 -1.02 24.89 -5.52
C ASP A 196 -2.33 24.63 -6.28
N ASN A 197 -2.72 25.56 -7.16
CA ASN A 197 -3.75 25.29 -8.15
C ASN A 197 -3.10 24.65 -9.39
N THR A 198 -3.12 23.32 -9.46
CA THR A 198 -2.53 22.52 -10.53
C THR A 198 -3.55 21.93 -11.50
N ALA A 199 -4.84 22.28 -11.34
CA ALA A 199 -5.90 21.82 -12.22
C ALA A 199 -5.80 22.43 -13.62
N ASP A 200 -6.52 21.82 -14.56
CA ASP A 200 -6.82 22.45 -15.85
C ASP A 200 -7.59 23.76 -15.60
N PRO A 201 -7.14 24.92 -16.10
CA PRO A 201 -7.81 26.20 -15.88
C PRO A 201 -9.22 26.27 -16.47
N HIS A 202 -9.58 25.36 -17.39
CA HIS A 202 -10.92 25.27 -17.97
C HIS A 202 -11.82 24.26 -17.25
N ARG A 203 -11.32 23.59 -16.20
CA ARG A 203 -12.10 22.64 -15.44
C ARG A 203 -13.03 23.36 -14.45
N ASP A 204 -14.33 23.20 -14.66
CA ASP A 204 -15.37 23.59 -13.71
C ASP A 204 -15.20 22.87 -12.36
N ARG A 205 -15.82 23.41 -11.30
CA ARG A 205 -15.81 22.81 -9.95
C ARG A 205 -14.41 22.66 -9.34
N THR A 206 -13.48 23.52 -9.75
CA THR A 206 -12.18 23.70 -9.11
C THR A 206 -12.25 24.88 -8.13
N VAL A 207 -12.03 24.62 -6.86
CA VAL A 207 -12.23 25.60 -5.78
C VAL A 207 -10.90 25.88 -5.06
N PRO A 208 -10.45 27.14 -4.97
CA PRO A 208 -9.39 27.53 -4.04
C PRO A 208 -9.80 27.28 -2.60
N SER A 209 -8.91 26.71 -1.78
CA SER A 209 -9.23 26.43 -0.37
C SER A 209 -9.60 27.69 0.44
N ALA A 210 -9.13 28.87 0.05
CA ALA A 210 -9.49 30.14 0.69
C ALA A 210 -10.97 30.53 0.48
N ASP A 211 -11.62 30.02 -0.58
CA ASP A 211 -13.02 30.32 -0.89
C ASP A 211 -13.98 29.28 -0.28
N ALA A 212 -13.45 28.18 0.27
CA ALA A 212 -14.22 27.16 0.95
C ALA A 212 -14.22 27.37 2.47
N VAL A 213 -15.33 27.05 3.12
CA VAL A 213 -15.51 27.23 4.56
C VAL A 213 -15.64 25.89 5.26
N VAL A 214 -15.07 25.76 6.45
CA VAL A 214 -15.27 24.61 7.33
C VAL A 214 -16.33 24.96 8.38
N GLU A 215 -17.36 24.13 8.47
CA GLU A 215 -18.47 24.31 9.41
C GLU A 215 -18.82 23.01 10.12
N ARG A 216 -19.42 23.14 11.31
CA ARG A 216 -20.07 22.02 11.98
C ARG A 216 -21.52 21.90 11.50
N ARG A 217 -21.87 20.75 10.92
CA ARG A 217 -23.24 20.38 10.54
C ARG A 217 -23.59 19.03 11.14
N GLU A 218 -24.71 18.95 11.86
CA GLU A 218 -25.18 17.72 12.51
C GLU A 218 -24.09 17.01 13.35
N GLY A 219 -23.28 17.81 14.05
CA GLY A 219 -22.20 17.30 14.91
C GLY A 219 -20.91 16.91 14.16
N ARG A 220 -20.85 16.94 12.83
CA ARG A 220 -19.67 16.61 12.02
C ARG A 220 -19.07 17.86 11.37
N LEU A 221 -17.77 17.83 11.10
CA LEU A 221 -17.11 18.86 10.31
C LEU A 221 -17.37 18.61 8.82
N CYS A 222 -17.77 19.66 8.13
CA CYS A 222 -18.02 19.68 6.70
C CYS A 222 -17.27 20.83 6.04
N VAL A 223 -16.84 20.62 4.79
CA VAL A 223 -16.42 21.70 3.89
C VAL A 223 -17.63 22.14 3.08
N VAL A 224 -17.86 23.44 3.04
CA VAL A 224 -18.89 24.10 2.26
C VAL A 224 -18.20 24.90 1.16
N LEU A 225 -18.52 24.58 -0.09
CA LEU A 225 -17.97 25.24 -1.26
C LEU A 225 -18.77 26.50 -1.63
N PRO A 226 -18.23 27.42 -2.46
CA PRO A 226 -18.91 28.67 -2.83
C PRO A 226 -20.30 28.49 -3.47
N ASP A 227 -20.53 27.39 -4.16
CA ASP A 227 -21.81 27.05 -4.79
C ASP A 227 -22.81 26.37 -3.82
N GLY A 228 -22.43 26.22 -2.56
CA GLY A 228 -23.22 25.60 -1.50
C GLY A 228 -23.07 24.09 -1.39
N ALA A 229 -22.26 23.44 -2.24
CA ALA A 229 -21.99 22.01 -2.12
C ALA A 229 -21.29 21.68 -0.79
N VAL A 230 -21.63 20.55 -0.18
CA VAL A 230 -21.19 20.18 1.17
C VAL A 230 -20.55 18.80 1.15
N PHE A 231 -19.36 18.69 1.73
CA PHE A 231 -18.61 17.45 1.82
C PHE A 231 -18.11 17.20 3.23
N PRO A 232 -17.98 15.94 3.68
CA PRO A 232 -17.28 15.63 4.93
C PRO A 232 -15.85 16.20 4.92
N ALA A 233 -15.44 16.86 6.00
CA ALA A 233 -14.11 17.46 6.06
C ALA A 233 -12.97 16.44 5.92
N VAL A 234 -13.22 15.17 6.22
CA VAL A 234 -12.23 14.09 6.03
C VAL A 234 -11.77 13.93 4.58
N GLU A 235 -12.60 14.31 3.59
CA GLU A 235 -12.28 14.16 2.17
C GLU A 235 -11.08 15.03 1.73
N VAL A 236 -10.87 16.20 2.36
CA VAL A 236 -9.69 17.04 2.05
C VAL A 236 -8.38 16.37 2.50
N PHE A 237 -8.47 15.46 3.48
CA PHE A 237 -7.35 14.67 3.98
C PHE A 237 -7.18 13.32 3.26
N ALA A 238 -8.07 12.98 2.32
CA ALA A 238 -8.14 11.66 1.70
C ALA A 238 -6.78 11.17 1.15
N HIS A 239 -6.02 12.04 0.48
CA HIS A 239 -4.71 11.65 -0.06
C HIS A 239 -3.68 11.32 1.04
N VAL A 240 -3.64 12.11 2.11
CA VAL A 240 -2.75 11.88 3.25
C VAL A 240 -3.12 10.57 3.95
N LEU A 241 -4.41 10.39 4.25
CA LEU A 241 -4.93 9.18 4.88
C LEU A 241 -4.65 7.93 4.04
N THR A 242 -4.82 8.03 2.72
CA THR A 242 -4.48 6.97 1.77
C THR A 242 -3.00 6.62 1.86
N THR A 243 -2.11 7.60 1.77
CA THR A 243 -0.65 7.38 1.90
C THR A 243 -0.25 6.70 3.21
N LEU A 244 -0.97 6.96 4.31
CA LEU A 244 -0.71 6.31 5.60
C LEU A 244 -1.11 4.83 5.63
N VAL A 245 -2.01 4.38 4.76
CA VAL A 245 -2.57 3.01 4.79
C VAL A 245 -2.25 2.16 3.55
N THR A 246 -1.89 2.76 2.41
CA THR A 246 -1.83 2.06 1.11
C THR A 246 -1.01 0.78 1.16
N ASP A 247 0.18 0.79 1.77
CA ASP A 247 1.09 -0.37 1.80
C ASP A 247 1.18 -1.01 3.20
N ARG A 248 0.09 -0.96 3.98
CA ARG A 248 0.06 -1.44 5.38
C ARG A 248 -0.52 -2.85 5.53
N PHE A 249 -0.95 -3.51 4.46
CA PHE A 249 -1.46 -4.87 4.59
C PHE A 249 -0.32 -5.86 4.91
N ARG A 250 -0.19 -6.22 6.20
CA ARG A 250 0.73 -7.25 6.70
C ARG A 250 0.04 -8.08 7.77
N LEU A 251 -0.06 -9.40 7.55
CA LEU A 251 -0.76 -10.32 8.45
C LEU A 251 0.10 -10.71 9.65
N LEU A 252 1.40 -10.87 9.44
CA LEU A 252 2.35 -11.33 10.43
C LEU A 252 3.17 -10.14 10.95
N PRO A 253 3.49 -10.09 12.26
CA PRO A 253 4.42 -9.10 12.77
C PRO A 253 5.83 -9.34 12.24
N GLU A 254 6.70 -8.36 12.42
CA GLU A 254 8.11 -8.52 12.08
C GLU A 254 8.78 -9.54 13.02
N ALA A 255 9.46 -10.53 12.44
CA ALA A 255 10.22 -11.57 13.13
C ALA A 255 11.44 -11.98 12.29
N ASP A 256 12.42 -12.63 12.91
CA ASP A 256 13.63 -13.12 12.21
C ASP A 256 13.29 -14.12 11.09
N HIS A 257 12.19 -14.86 11.26
CA HIS A 257 11.59 -15.71 10.24
C HIS A 257 10.07 -15.58 10.28
N SER A 258 9.42 -15.62 9.12
CA SER A 258 7.97 -15.65 9.00
C SER A 258 7.57 -16.65 7.90
N PRO A 259 6.61 -17.55 8.17
CA PRO A 259 6.19 -18.57 7.20
C PRO A 259 5.56 -17.98 5.96
N ARG A 260 5.54 -18.76 4.88
CA ARG A 260 4.58 -18.58 3.79
C ARG A 260 3.17 -18.86 4.32
N VAL A 261 2.23 -17.95 4.13
CA VAL A 261 0.82 -18.14 4.49
C VAL A 261 -0.02 -18.22 3.22
N THR A 262 -0.75 -19.32 3.08
CA THR A 262 -1.70 -19.57 1.98
C THR A 262 -3.10 -19.76 2.54
N VAL A 263 -4.05 -18.96 2.04
CA VAL A 263 -5.48 -19.14 2.28
C VAL A 263 -6.11 -19.71 1.01
N ASP A 264 -6.71 -20.90 1.12
CA ASP A 264 -7.18 -21.70 -0.01
C ASP A 264 -6.07 -21.91 -1.07
N ARG A 265 -6.14 -21.17 -2.19
CA ARG A 265 -5.14 -21.22 -3.28
C ARG A 265 -4.29 -19.95 -3.36
N MET A 266 -4.50 -18.98 -2.48
CA MET A 266 -3.85 -17.68 -2.51
C MET A 266 -2.78 -17.57 -1.44
N THR A 267 -1.52 -17.45 -1.87
CA THR A 267 -0.42 -17.03 -0.99
C THR A 267 -0.61 -15.57 -0.64
N VAL A 268 -0.94 -15.27 0.61
CA VAL A 268 -1.17 -13.91 1.13
C VAL A 268 0.05 -13.33 1.84
N ALA A 269 1.00 -14.19 2.25
CA ALA A 269 2.31 -13.78 2.75
C ALA A 269 3.38 -14.76 2.23
N ARG A 270 4.48 -14.22 1.72
CA ARG A 270 5.64 -15.00 1.26
C ARG A 270 6.60 -15.25 2.43
N GLU A 271 7.25 -16.40 2.43
CA GLU A 271 8.26 -16.75 3.44
C GLU A 271 9.38 -15.70 3.44
N THR A 272 9.72 -15.24 4.63
CA THR A 272 10.63 -14.11 4.83
C THR A 272 11.59 -14.40 5.97
N TRP A 273 12.84 -13.94 5.81
CA TRP A 273 13.90 -14.02 6.80
C TRP A 273 14.54 -12.65 7.00
N ARG A 274 15.06 -12.39 8.20
CA ARG A 274 15.79 -11.16 8.51
C ARG A 274 17.16 -11.49 9.06
N PHE A 275 18.16 -10.76 8.58
CA PHE A 275 19.54 -10.98 8.98
C PHE A 275 20.22 -9.64 9.21
N ALA A 276 20.97 -9.51 10.30
CA ALA A 276 21.91 -8.41 10.45
C ALA A 276 22.92 -8.47 9.30
N GLY A 277 23.29 -7.32 8.72
CA GLY A 277 24.26 -7.28 7.62
C GLY A 277 25.61 -7.93 8.00
N SER A 278 25.97 -7.83 9.28
CA SER A 278 27.17 -8.43 9.90
C SER A 278 27.12 -9.96 10.00
N ALA A 279 25.93 -10.57 10.03
CA ALA A 279 25.75 -12.02 10.10
C ALA A 279 26.08 -12.74 8.79
N LEU A 280 26.14 -12.02 7.66
CA LEU A 280 26.50 -12.57 6.35
C LEU A 280 28.02 -12.67 6.20
N ALA A 281 28.66 -13.55 6.99
CA ALA A 281 30.12 -13.67 7.08
C ALA A 281 30.84 -13.98 5.74
N PHE A 282 30.13 -14.55 4.76
CA PHE A 282 30.68 -14.73 3.42
C PHE A 282 30.99 -13.40 2.73
N ALA A 283 30.29 -12.32 3.10
CA ALA A 283 30.39 -11.02 2.43
C ALA A 283 31.79 -10.41 2.53
N ASP A 284 32.56 -10.69 3.57
CA ASP A 284 33.91 -10.14 3.76
C ASP A 284 35.02 -10.97 3.09
N ASP A 285 34.71 -12.15 2.56
CA ASP A 285 35.67 -12.98 1.85
C ASP A 285 36.20 -12.22 0.62
N LYS A 286 37.52 -12.07 0.53
CA LYS A 286 38.17 -11.29 -0.55
C LYS A 286 38.21 -12.05 -1.87
N SER A 287 38.21 -13.38 -1.81
CA SER A 287 38.15 -14.23 -3.00
C SER A 287 36.69 -14.37 -3.44
N GLU A 288 36.40 -13.96 -4.67
CA GLU A 288 35.06 -14.10 -5.25
C GLU A 288 34.60 -15.56 -5.31
N ALA A 289 35.49 -16.48 -5.70
CA ALA A 289 35.19 -17.91 -5.75
C ALA A 289 34.83 -18.46 -4.36
N ARG A 290 35.60 -18.11 -3.32
CA ARG A 290 35.28 -18.53 -1.94
C ARG A 290 34.01 -17.88 -1.43
N ARG A 291 33.79 -16.59 -1.73
CA ARG A 291 32.56 -15.86 -1.40
C ARG A 291 31.34 -16.57 -1.98
N PHE A 292 31.40 -16.97 -3.25
CA PHE A 292 30.32 -17.70 -3.92
C PHE A 292 30.00 -19.03 -3.23
N VAL A 293 31.02 -19.85 -2.96
CA VAL A 293 30.83 -21.13 -2.26
C VAL A 293 30.26 -20.93 -0.85
N ARG A 294 30.81 -19.98 -0.08
CA ARG A 294 30.35 -19.68 1.28
C ARG A 294 28.95 -19.08 1.32
N ALA A 295 28.56 -18.30 0.31
CA ALA A 295 27.20 -17.79 0.19
C ALA A 295 26.19 -18.92 -0.03
N ARG A 296 26.53 -19.93 -0.83
CA ARG A 296 25.67 -21.11 -1.04
C ARG A 296 25.60 -21.99 0.20
N GLN A 297 26.72 -22.17 0.91
CA GLN A 297 26.72 -22.82 2.23
C GLN A 297 25.83 -22.07 3.22
N TRP A 298 25.94 -20.74 3.27
CA TRP A 298 25.10 -19.90 4.12
C TRP A 298 23.61 -20.02 3.75
N ARG A 299 23.27 -20.01 2.45
CA ARG A 299 21.92 -20.28 1.95
C ARG A 299 21.40 -21.62 2.48
N ASP A 300 22.19 -22.68 2.37
CA ASP A 300 21.81 -24.03 2.79
C ASP A 300 21.63 -24.13 4.31
N THR A 301 22.52 -23.51 5.09
CA THR A 301 22.40 -23.43 6.56
C THR A 301 21.11 -22.76 7.03
N HIS A 302 20.63 -21.76 6.30
CA HIS A 302 19.39 -21.04 6.61
C HIS A 302 18.19 -21.51 5.78
N GLU A 303 18.36 -22.61 5.04
CA GLU A 303 17.35 -23.24 4.18
C GLU A 303 16.63 -22.28 3.21
N LEU A 304 17.34 -21.26 2.73
CA LEU A 304 16.82 -20.26 1.81
C LEU A 304 16.63 -20.85 0.41
N PRO A 305 15.60 -20.43 -0.35
CA PRO A 305 15.46 -20.83 -1.74
C PRO A 305 16.58 -20.22 -2.60
N ARG A 306 16.81 -20.81 -3.78
CA ARG A 306 17.81 -20.30 -4.74
C ARG A 306 17.54 -18.86 -5.16
N PHE A 307 16.27 -18.52 -5.36
CA PHE A 307 15.81 -17.24 -5.87
C PHE A 307 15.11 -16.46 -4.76
N VAL A 308 15.62 -15.26 -4.47
CA VAL A 308 15.07 -14.38 -3.43
C VAL A 308 15.06 -12.92 -3.88
N PHE A 309 14.22 -12.12 -3.23
CA PHE A 309 14.31 -10.66 -3.25
C PHE A 309 14.85 -10.17 -1.91
N VAL A 310 15.71 -9.16 -1.95
CA VAL A 310 16.35 -8.57 -0.78
C VAL A 310 15.97 -7.11 -0.66
N VAL A 311 15.48 -6.73 0.52
CA VAL A 311 15.22 -5.34 0.93
C VAL A 311 16.25 -4.96 1.98
N SER A 312 16.91 -3.82 1.80
CA SER A 312 17.89 -3.29 2.76
C SER A 312 17.62 -1.81 3.03
N PRO A 313 17.72 -1.34 4.29
CA PRO A 313 17.61 0.09 4.63
C PRO A 313 18.62 1.00 3.91
N THR A 314 19.68 0.42 3.33
CA THR A 314 20.71 1.15 2.58
C THR A 314 20.58 1.05 1.06
N GLU A 315 19.55 0.37 0.56
CA GLU A 315 19.27 0.24 -0.87
C GLU A 315 17.94 0.91 -1.22
N PRO A 316 17.85 1.65 -2.34
CA PRO A 316 16.66 2.43 -2.67
C PRO A 316 15.48 1.56 -3.14
N ARG A 317 15.74 0.32 -3.58
CA ARG A 317 14.73 -0.63 -4.10
C ARG A 317 15.09 -2.05 -3.71
N PRO A 318 14.10 -2.95 -3.58
CA PRO A 318 14.35 -4.39 -3.50
C PRO A 318 15.16 -4.86 -4.72
N PHE A 319 16.04 -5.84 -4.52
CA PHE A 319 16.82 -6.43 -5.61
C PHE A 319 16.75 -7.96 -5.59
N PHE A 320 16.76 -8.54 -6.78
CA PHE A 320 16.77 -9.99 -6.98
C PHE A 320 18.15 -10.58 -6.71
N VAL A 321 18.17 -11.79 -6.14
CA VAL A 321 19.39 -12.60 -5.94
C VAL A 321 19.12 -14.03 -6.40
N ASP A 322 19.95 -14.50 -7.34
CA ASP A 322 20.15 -15.92 -7.63
C ASP A 322 21.43 -16.39 -6.93
N PHE A 323 21.31 -17.29 -5.95
CA PHE A 323 22.46 -17.85 -5.23
C PHE A 323 23.37 -18.74 -6.09
N ASP A 324 22.96 -19.14 -7.29
CA ASP A 324 23.82 -19.83 -8.25
C ASP A 324 24.52 -18.86 -9.23
N SER A 325 24.35 -17.55 -9.07
CA SER A 325 25.04 -16.52 -9.85
C SER A 325 26.06 -15.75 -9.00
N PRO A 326 27.37 -15.84 -9.30
CA PRO A 326 28.41 -15.08 -8.61
C PRO A 326 28.17 -13.56 -8.62
N VAL A 327 27.59 -13.04 -9.71
CA VAL A 327 27.28 -11.60 -9.85
C VAL A 327 26.26 -11.16 -8.80
N TYR A 328 25.16 -11.89 -8.64
CA TYR A 328 24.13 -11.56 -7.65
C TYR A 328 24.64 -11.75 -6.22
N VAL A 329 25.44 -12.78 -5.96
CA VAL A 329 26.11 -12.97 -4.65
C VAL A 329 27.03 -11.79 -4.32
N ASN A 330 27.77 -11.25 -5.30
CA ASN A 330 28.62 -10.07 -5.09
C ASN A 330 27.80 -8.81 -4.78
N ILE A 331 26.65 -8.63 -5.42
CA ILE A 331 25.72 -7.54 -5.15
C ILE A 331 25.20 -7.64 -3.71
N LEU A 332 24.72 -8.82 -3.31
CA LEU A 332 24.27 -9.09 -1.94
C LEU A 332 25.37 -8.81 -0.91
N ALA A 333 26.59 -9.31 -1.16
CA ALA A 333 27.73 -9.07 -0.28
C ALA A 333 28.07 -7.57 -0.14
N LYS A 334 27.96 -6.81 -1.24
CA LYS A 334 28.17 -5.34 -1.21
C LYS A 334 27.09 -4.63 -0.39
N ALA A 335 25.83 -5.02 -0.55
CA ALA A 335 24.71 -4.48 0.21
C ALA A 335 24.86 -4.80 1.71
N ALA A 336 25.19 -6.05 2.06
CA ALA A 336 25.41 -6.48 3.44
C ALA A 336 26.53 -5.68 4.14
N ARG A 337 27.70 -5.53 3.47
CA ARG A 337 28.80 -4.70 4.01
C ARG A 337 28.43 -3.23 4.13
N ARG A 338 27.65 -2.68 3.20
CA ARG A 338 27.17 -1.29 3.27
C ARG A 338 26.25 -1.10 4.48
N LEU A 339 25.33 -2.03 4.68
CA LEU A 339 24.41 -2.03 5.81
C LEU A 339 25.17 -2.09 7.14
N ALA A 340 26.05 -3.10 7.30
CA ALA A 340 26.82 -3.30 8.53
C ALA A 340 27.75 -2.12 8.89
N ARG A 341 28.28 -1.40 7.89
CA ARG A 341 29.09 -0.18 8.13
C ARG A 341 28.26 1.00 8.61
N LYS A 342 26.98 1.08 8.21
CA LYS A 342 26.08 2.14 8.64
C LYS A 342 25.58 1.86 10.06
N ASP A 343 25.22 0.60 10.31
CA ASP A 343 24.74 0.10 11.59
C ASP A 343 24.94 -1.43 11.63
N PRO A 344 25.78 -1.95 12.55
CA PRO A 344 26.06 -3.39 12.67
C PRO A 344 24.84 -4.26 12.98
N ASP A 345 23.83 -3.68 13.63
CA ASP A 345 22.60 -4.36 14.07
C ASP A 345 21.46 -4.18 13.06
N ALA A 346 21.62 -3.30 12.07
CA ALA A 346 20.61 -3.11 11.04
C ALA A 346 20.43 -4.39 10.19
N GLN A 347 19.17 -4.77 10.04
CA GLN A 347 18.79 -5.98 9.33
C GLN A 347 18.39 -5.70 7.88
N LEU A 348 18.72 -6.64 7.00
CA LEU A 348 18.10 -6.79 5.68
C LEU A 348 17.01 -7.85 5.75
N THR A 349 16.01 -7.72 4.89
CA THR A 349 14.92 -8.69 4.74
C THR A 349 15.13 -9.46 3.45
N VAL A 350 15.12 -10.79 3.54
CA VAL A 350 15.17 -11.72 2.41
C VAL A 350 13.78 -12.34 2.28
N THR A 351 13.14 -12.22 1.13
CA THR A 351 11.84 -12.83 0.85
C THR A 351 11.99 -13.79 -0.30
N GLU A 352 11.36 -14.95 -0.23
CA GLU A 352 11.36 -15.90 -1.33
C GLU A 352 10.81 -15.29 -2.64
N MET A 353 11.36 -15.74 -3.78
CA MET A 353 10.76 -15.46 -5.08
C MET A 353 9.57 -16.41 -5.29
N LEU A 354 8.38 -15.82 -5.41
CA LEU A 354 7.16 -16.54 -5.72
C LEU A 354 6.29 -15.64 -6.63
N PRO A 355 5.81 -16.13 -7.80
CA PRO A 355 6.13 -17.41 -8.44
C PRO A 355 7.64 -17.58 -8.73
N THR A 356 8.14 -18.83 -8.68
CA THR A 356 9.52 -19.11 -9.15
C THR A 356 9.60 -19.00 -10.69
N PRO A 357 10.80 -18.94 -11.29
CA PRO A 357 10.93 -18.92 -12.76
C PRO A 357 10.26 -20.11 -13.45
N GLU A 358 10.24 -21.28 -12.81
CA GLU A 358 9.57 -22.50 -13.30
C GLU A 358 8.04 -22.42 -13.17
N GLN A 359 7.54 -21.53 -12.32
CA GLN A 359 6.11 -21.24 -12.10
C GLN A 359 5.63 -20.00 -12.87
N ALA A 360 6.49 -19.38 -13.69
CA ALA A 360 6.10 -18.33 -14.61
C ALA A 360 5.35 -18.95 -15.79
N TRP A 361 4.02 -18.89 -15.71
CA TRP A 361 3.10 -19.59 -16.60
C TRP A 361 2.98 -18.97 -18.00
N LEU A 362 3.19 -17.65 -18.10
CA LEU A 362 3.02 -16.89 -19.33
C LEU A 362 4.23 -17.08 -20.24
N THR A 363 3.99 -17.60 -21.43
CA THR A 363 5.02 -17.78 -22.46
C THR A 363 4.69 -17.01 -23.74
N ASP A 364 5.72 -16.53 -24.43
CA ASP A 364 5.58 -16.06 -25.81
C ASP A 364 5.50 -17.25 -26.80
N ASP A 365 5.44 -16.93 -28.09
CA ASP A 365 5.44 -17.91 -29.19
C ASP A 365 6.79 -18.64 -29.36
N GLN A 366 7.86 -18.12 -28.75
CA GLN A 366 9.20 -18.72 -28.73
C GLN A 366 9.44 -19.60 -27.48
N GLY A 367 8.47 -19.66 -26.55
CA GLY A 367 8.55 -20.43 -25.32
C GLY A 367 9.34 -19.73 -24.19
N HIS A 368 9.69 -18.45 -24.33
CA HIS A 368 10.27 -17.67 -23.24
C HIS A 368 9.23 -17.42 -22.16
N ARG A 369 9.63 -17.51 -20.89
CA ARG A 369 8.75 -17.31 -19.73
C ARG A 369 8.83 -15.89 -19.21
N TYR A 370 7.69 -15.33 -18.83
CA TYR A 370 7.58 -13.98 -18.31
C TYR A 370 6.91 -13.96 -16.94
N SER A 371 7.47 -13.15 -16.04
CA SER A 371 6.72 -12.72 -14.86
C SER A 371 5.52 -11.89 -15.32
N SER A 372 4.35 -12.18 -14.78
CA SER A 372 3.11 -11.46 -15.09
C SER A 372 2.31 -11.22 -13.82
N GLU A 373 1.63 -10.08 -13.78
CA GLU A 373 0.84 -9.64 -12.64
C GLU A 373 -0.47 -9.05 -13.16
N LEU A 374 -1.55 -9.43 -12.51
CA LEU A 374 -2.90 -8.94 -12.75
C LEU A 374 -3.18 -7.82 -11.75
N ARG A 375 -3.41 -6.62 -12.25
CA ARG A 375 -3.84 -5.49 -11.43
C ARG A 375 -5.36 -5.46 -11.38
N LEU A 376 -5.90 -5.57 -10.18
CA LEU A 376 -7.33 -5.62 -9.94
C LEU A 376 -7.75 -4.46 -9.03
N VAL A 377 -9.02 -4.09 -9.12
CA VAL A 377 -9.67 -3.16 -8.20
C VAL A 377 -10.94 -3.82 -7.72
N ALA A 378 -11.02 -4.06 -6.42
CA ALA A 378 -12.22 -4.51 -5.74
C ALA A 378 -12.83 -3.33 -4.97
N VAL A 379 -14.15 -3.25 -4.98
CA VAL A 379 -14.92 -2.21 -4.28
C VAL A 379 -15.78 -2.92 -3.25
N THR A 380 -15.69 -2.46 -2.01
CA THR A 380 -16.63 -2.89 -0.95
C THR A 380 -17.94 -2.14 -1.11
N ASP A 381 -19.05 -2.87 -1.24
CA ASP A 381 -20.40 -2.30 -1.27
C ASP A 381 -20.71 -1.46 -0.02
#